data_AF-A0A357WVL6-F1
#
_entry.id   AF-A0A357WVL6-F1
#
_cell.length_a   1.000
_cell.length_b   1.000
_cell.length_c   1.000
_cell.angle_alpha   90.00
_cell.angle_beta   90.00
_cell.angle_gamma   90.00
#
_symmetry.space_group_name_H-M   'P 1'
#
loop_
_entity.id
_entity.type
_entity.pdbx_description
1 polymer ?
#
loop_
_entity_poly.entity_id
_entity_poly.type
_entity_poly.pdbx_seq_one_letter_code
_entity_poly.pdbx_strand_id
1 'polypeptide(L)'
;IPKTLYKTLHDGNSVMYNGQLIKPETVLDGQRAPIKICYSTDTLPIEALVEFASGADLLISEGMYGKEEMRRKMTDKMHMLFSDSAKIAKQADVGLLW
;
A
#
# COMPACT_ATOMS: atom_id res chain seq x y z
N ILE A 1 -16.16 26.63 -10.66
CA ILE A 1 -16.10 27.21 -9.29
C ILE A 1 -14.75 27.93 -9.13
N PRO A 2 -14.68 29.12 -8.52
CA PRO A 2 -13.42 29.81 -8.26
C PRO A 2 -12.44 28.97 -7.44
N LYS A 3 -11.14 29.03 -7.80
CA LYS A 3 -10.07 28.29 -7.08
C LYS A 3 -9.98 28.65 -5.59
N THR A 4 -10.36 29.86 -5.21
CA THR A 4 -10.36 30.32 -3.81
C THR A 4 -11.30 29.50 -2.91
N LEU A 5 -12.33 28.88 -3.48
CA LEU A 5 -13.30 28.07 -2.74
C LEU A 5 -12.91 26.58 -2.65
N TYR A 6 -11.88 26.16 -3.41
CA TYR A 6 -11.50 24.74 -3.49
C TYR A 6 -11.04 24.21 -2.16
N LYS A 7 -10.21 24.95 -1.42
CA LYS A 7 -9.71 24.53 -0.11
C LYS A 7 -10.88 24.19 0.83
N THR A 8 -11.83 25.11 0.97
CA THR A 8 -13.00 24.93 1.84
C THR A 8 -13.85 23.71 1.44
N LEU A 9 -14.09 23.52 0.14
CA LEU A 9 -14.86 22.38 -0.39
C LEU A 9 -14.12 21.05 -0.20
N HIS A 10 -12.81 21.01 -0.47
CA HIS A 10 -11.97 19.82 -0.26
C HIS A 10 -11.79 19.47 1.22
N ASP A 11 -11.89 20.45 2.12
CA ASP A 11 -11.91 20.25 3.57
C ASP A 11 -13.30 19.76 4.07
N GLY A 12 -14.26 19.53 3.17
CA GLY A 12 -15.60 19.01 3.50
C GLY A 12 -16.61 20.09 3.92
N ASN A 13 -16.29 21.37 3.74
CA ASN A 13 -17.17 22.47 4.13
C ASN A 13 -17.95 23.01 2.93
N SER A 14 -19.26 23.24 3.10
CA SER A 14 -20.10 23.85 2.07
C SER A 14 -19.88 25.37 1.98
N VAL A 15 -20.07 25.95 0.79
CA VAL A 15 -19.89 27.40 0.56
C VAL A 15 -21.10 28.02 -0.14
N MET A 16 -21.43 29.25 0.21
CA MET A 16 -22.38 30.07 -0.56
C MET A 16 -21.65 30.83 -1.66
N TYR A 17 -22.05 30.64 -2.91
CA TYR A 17 -21.47 31.32 -4.05
C TYR A 17 -22.55 31.71 -5.07
N ASN A 18 -22.62 32.99 -5.44
CA ASN A 18 -23.64 33.55 -6.34
C ASN A 18 -25.09 33.19 -5.96
N GLY A 19 -25.40 33.18 -4.65
CA GLY A 19 -26.73 32.83 -4.14
C GLY A 19 -27.04 31.33 -4.12
N GLN A 20 -26.10 30.48 -4.54
CA GLN A 20 -26.25 29.03 -4.52
C GLN A 20 -25.40 28.40 -3.41
N LEU A 21 -25.96 27.44 -2.68
CA LEU A 21 -25.19 26.58 -1.77
C LEU A 21 -24.48 25.50 -2.58
N ILE A 22 -23.15 25.46 -2.48
CA ILE A 22 -22.32 24.44 -3.11
C ILE A 22 -21.81 23.49 -2.02
N LYS A 23 -22.09 22.20 -2.18
CA LYS A 23 -21.62 21.15 -1.28
C LYS A 23 -20.35 20.48 -1.83
N PRO A 24 -19.47 19.96 -0.96
CA PRO A 24 -18.29 19.20 -1.37
C PRO A 24 -18.61 18.10 -2.40
N GLU A 25 -19.67 17.34 -2.18
CA GLU A 25 -20.10 16.24 -3.06
C GLU A 25 -20.46 16.68 -4.49
N THR A 26 -20.69 17.98 -4.71
CA THR A 26 -20.98 18.52 -6.05
C THR A 26 -19.72 18.67 -6.91
N VAL A 27 -18.52 18.59 -6.29
CA VAL A 27 -17.23 18.73 -7.00
C VAL A 27 -16.20 17.65 -6.68
N LEU A 28 -16.47 16.78 -5.70
CA LEU A 28 -15.59 15.69 -5.31
C LEU A 28 -16.17 14.35 -5.75
N ASP A 29 -15.34 13.48 -6.33
CA ASP A 29 -15.70 12.12 -6.77
C ASP A 29 -15.77 11.10 -5.61
N GLY A 30 -16.32 11.52 -4.46
CA GLY A 30 -16.40 10.70 -3.25
C GLY A 30 -15.05 10.45 -2.56
N GLN A 31 -15.06 9.65 -1.50
CA GLN A 31 -13.84 9.27 -0.78
C GLN A 31 -13.03 8.26 -1.58
N ARG A 32 -11.76 8.58 -1.84
CA ARG A 32 -10.84 7.63 -2.48
C ARG A 32 -10.49 6.51 -1.51
N ALA A 33 -10.37 5.29 -2.02
CA ALA A 33 -9.85 4.18 -1.24
C ALA A 33 -8.44 4.51 -0.71
N PRO A 34 -8.12 4.14 0.54
CA PRO A 34 -6.78 4.34 1.08
C PRO A 34 -5.77 3.48 0.31
N ILE A 35 -4.53 3.96 0.21
CA ILE A 35 -3.42 3.20 -0.36
C ILE A 35 -2.62 2.58 0.80
N LYS A 36 -2.44 1.27 0.79
CA LYS A 36 -1.62 0.52 1.75
C LYS A 36 -0.33 0.06 1.08
N ILE A 37 0.80 0.56 1.56
CA ILE A 37 2.13 0.12 1.16
C ILE A 37 2.82 -0.54 2.36
N CYS A 38 3.31 -1.76 2.16
CA CYS A 38 4.08 -2.50 3.15
C CYS A 38 5.54 -2.58 2.68
N TYR A 39 6.47 -2.24 3.57
CA TYR A 39 7.90 -2.26 3.28
C TYR A 39 8.58 -3.18 4.29
N SER A 40 9.19 -4.26 3.80
CA SER A 40 9.95 -5.22 4.60
C SER A 40 11.33 -5.43 4.01
N THR A 41 12.35 -5.12 4.78
CA THR A 41 13.74 -5.42 4.47
C THR A 41 14.14 -6.77 5.07
N ASP A 42 15.45 -7.02 5.14
CA ASP A 42 16.16 -8.09 5.83
C ASP A 42 15.40 -8.73 7.01
N THR A 43 14.88 -9.92 6.77
CA THR A 43 14.15 -10.79 7.68
C THR A 43 14.20 -12.25 7.20
N LEU A 44 13.86 -13.19 8.08
CA LEU A 44 13.46 -14.52 7.63
C LEU A 44 12.02 -14.51 7.09
N PRO A 45 11.61 -15.52 6.30
CA PRO A 45 10.23 -15.64 5.89
C PRO A 45 9.36 -16.12 7.05
N ILE A 46 8.81 -15.15 7.79
CA ILE A 46 8.00 -15.36 8.98
C ILE A 46 6.52 -15.13 8.69
N GLU A 47 5.64 -15.89 9.35
CA GLU A 47 4.19 -15.80 9.15
C GLU A 47 3.64 -14.39 9.47
N ALA A 48 4.22 -13.70 10.45
CA ALA A 48 3.82 -12.34 10.81
C ALA A 48 3.92 -11.35 9.64
N LEU A 49 4.77 -11.62 8.64
CA LEU A 49 4.89 -10.76 7.46
C LEU A 49 3.67 -10.90 6.53
N VAL A 50 3.02 -12.07 6.52
CA VAL A 50 1.77 -12.31 5.78
C VAL A 50 0.65 -11.46 6.38
N GLU A 51 0.48 -11.53 7.70
CA GLU A 51 -0.53 -10.74 8.42
C GLU A 51 -0.30 -9.23 8.26
N PHE A 52 0.96 -8.81 8.37
CA PHE A 52 1.35 -7.40 8.19
C PHE A 52 1.01 -6.89 6.78
N ALA A 53 1.38 -7.65 5.75
CA ALA A 53 1.19 -7.28 4.35
C ALA A 53 -0.24 -7.52 3.83
N SER A 54 -1.13 -8.10 4.62
CA SER A 54 -2.45 -8.54 4.17
C SER A 54 -3.24 -7.42 3.48
N GLY A 55 -3.65 -7.65 2.22
CA GLY A 55 -4.40 -6.69 1.39
C GLY A 55 -3.66 -5.40 1.07
N ALA A 56 -2.31 -5.39 1.13
CA ALA A 56 -1.54 -4.23 0.69
C ALA A 56 -1.65 -4.06 -0.84
N ASP A 57 -1.75 -2.80 -1.30
CA ASP A 57 -1.69 -2.50 -2.73
C ASP A 57 -0.29 -2.77 -3.29
N LEU A 58 0.75 -2.56 -2.46
CA LEU A 58 2.13 -2.83 -2.79
C LEU A 58 2.87 -3.39 -1.56
N LEU A 59 3.46 -4.57 -1.73
CA LEU A 59 4.50 -5.08 -0.84
C LEU A 59 5.86 -4.87 -1.51
N ILE A 60 6.71 -4.07 -0.88
CA ILE A 60 8.13 -3.98 -1.19
C ILE A 60 8.84 -4.91 -0.22
N SER A 61 9.40 -6.00 -0.73
CA SER A 61 9.98 -7.05 0.11
C SER A 61 11.36 -7.40 -0.39
N GLU A 62 12.26 -7.69 0.55
CA GLU A 62 13.52 -8.30 0.16
C GLU A 62 13.33 -9.69 -0.46
N GLY A 63 14.38 -10.13 -1.12
CA GLY A 63 14.61 -11.47 -1.59
C GLY A 63 15.95 -11.40 -2.30
N MET A 64 16.98 -12.06 -1.78
CA MET A 64 18.35 -11.79 -2.23
C MET A 64 18.81 -12.68 -3.40
N TYR A 65 18.27 -13.90 -3.50
CA TYR A 65 18.59 -14.84 -4.57
C TYR A 65 17.34 -15.61 -5.01
N GLY A 66 17.30 -15.98 -6.30
CA GLY A 66 16.20 -16.76 -6.87
C GLY A 66 16.39 -18.28 -6.85
N LYS A 67 17.60 -18.77 -6.57
CA LYS A 67 17.91 -20.20 -6.63
C LYS A 67 17.80 -20.86 -5.25
N GLU A 68 17.12 -22.00 -5.21
CA GLU A 68 16.94 -22.79 -3.97
C GLU A 68 18.27 -23.28 -3.37
N GLU A 69 19.33 -23.46 -4.19
CA GLU A 69 20.68 -23.79 -3.71
C GLU A 69 21.25 -22.76 -2.72
N MET A 70 20.73 -21.53 -2.75
CA MET A 70 21.13 -20.44 -1.86
C MET A 70 20.37 -20.42 -0.53
N ARG A 71 19.35 -21.27 -0.35
CA ARG A 71 18.45 -21.27 0.82
C ARG A 71 19.21 -21.31 2.14
N ARG A 72 20.10 -22.30 2.31
CA ARG A 72 20.89 -22.45 3.55
C ARG A 72 21.69 -21.17 3.85
N LYS A 73 22.37 -20.62 2.84
CA LYS A 73 23.16 -19.39 2.99
C LYS A 73 22.28 -18.19 3.37
N MET A 74 21.06 -18.11 2.84
CA MET A 74 20.13 -17.03 3.17
C MET A 74 19.57 -17.17 4.58
N THR A 75 19.18 -18.38 4.98
CA THR A 75 18.76 -18.65 6.36
C THR A 75 19.86 -18.36 7.37
N ASP A 76 21.10 -18.79 7.11
CA ASP A 76 22.26 -18.53 7.97
C ASP A 76 22.54 -17.02 8.12
N LYS A 77 22.16 -16.22 7.12
CA LYS A 77 22.31 -14.76 7.10
C LYS A 77 21.05 -14.00 7.51
N MET A 78 19.96 -14.68 7.88
CA MET A 78 18.67 -14.07 8.24
C MET A 78 17.98 -13.30 7.10
N HIS A 79 17.99 -13.86 5.89
CA HIS A 79 17.34 -13.28 4.71
C HIS A 79 16.44 -14.26 3.95
N MET A 80 15.68 -13.72 3.00
CA MET A 80 14.75 -14.46 2.13
C MET A 80 15.31 -14.77 0.74
N LEU A 81 14.81 -15.84 0.12
CA LEU A 81 14.87 -16.01 -1.33
C LEU A 81 13.74 -15.25 -2.03
N PHE A 82 13.86 -15.03 -3.34
CA PHE A 82 12.78 -14.47 -4.16
C PHE A 82 11.49 -15.31 -4.03
N SER A 83 11.64 -16.63 -3.97
CA SER A 83 10.54 -17.57 -3.84
C SER A 83 9.81 -17.44 -2.51
N ASP A 84 10.48 -17.00 -1.45
CA ASP A 84 9.86 -16.80 -0.15
C ASP A 84 9.05 -15.49 -0.14
N SER A 85 9.61 -14.41 -0.67
CA SER A 85 8.90 -13.13 -0.87
C SER A 85 7.63 -13.30 -1.73
N ALA A 86 7.74 -14.03 -2.84
CA ALA A 86 6.60 -14.33 -3.71
C ALA A 86 5.50 -15.16 -3.01
N LYS A 87 5.88 -16.10 -2.12
CA LYS A 87 4.90 -16.87 -1.33
C LYS A 87 4.17 -15.97 -0.33
N ILE A 88 4.90 -15.10 0.36
CA ILE A 88 4.33 -14.16 1.32
C ILE A 88 3.35 -13.21 0.63
N ALA A 89 3.77 -12.60 -0.49
CA ALA A 89 2.90 -11.74 -1.30
C ALA A 89 1.60 -12.44 -1.71
N LYS A 90 1.70 -13.69 -2.19
CA LYS A 90 0.53 -14.49 -2.58
C LYS A 90 -0.39 -14.82 -1.40
N GLN A 91 0.18 -15.19 -0.25
CA GLN A 91 -0.59 -15.52 0.95
C GLN A 91 -1.28 -14.28 1.55
N ALA A 92 -0.61 -13.13 1.47
CA ALA A 92 -1.13 -11.86 1.95
C ALA A 92 -2.14 -11.20 0.99
N ASP A 93 -2.40 -11.78 -0.18
CA ASP A 93 -3.30 -11.22 -1.20
C ASP A 93 -2.93 -9.76 -1.55
N VAL A 94 -1.64 -9.52 -1.78
CA VAL A 94 -1.16 -8.18 -2.15
C VAL A 94 -1.40 -7.89 -3.63
N GLY A 95 -1.70 -6.65 -3.97
CA GLY A 95 -1.93 -6.22 -5.36
C GLY A 95 -0.67 -6.30 -6.23
N LEU A 96 0.46 -5.86 -5.68
CA LEU A 96 1.76 -5.85 -6.35
C LEU A 96 2.88 -6.26 -5.39
N LEU A 97 3.89 -6.94 -5.93
CA LEU A 97 5.15 -7.25 -5.27
C LEU A 97 6.30 -6.54 -6.00
N TRP A 98 7.15 -5.85 -5.24
CA TRP A 98 8.40 -5.25 -5.68
C TRP A 98 9.59 -5.84 -4.94
#